data_AF-A0A396AA98-F1
#
_entry.id   AF-A0A396AA98-F1
#
_cell.length_a   1.000
_cell.length_b   1.000
_cell.length_c   1.000
_cell.angle_alpha   90.00
_cell.angle_beta   90.00
_cell.angle_gamma   90.00
#
_symmetry.space_group_name_H-M   'P 1'
#
loop_
_entity.id
_entity.type
_entity.pdbx_description
1 polymer ?
#
loop_
_entity_poly.entity_id
_entity_poly.type
_entity_poly.pdbx_seq_one_letter_code
_entity_poly.pdbx_strand_id
1 'polypeptide(L)'
;MRELSIFIDESGSDDLRERYYLVAFVFHEQDIPIAEGIEKYERAVAESGLPLLPFHASPLMNGKDQFKDLGISERKRLFSLFRVMFRHLPISYKVFVFKTHRYRTLKQIADAMRREIIDFIFDNLSWFQQFDAVKIYYDGGQGSVSSALHKAIDYALAKNAVIYKPTTSSDYYLAQAADYVCTIEFTSLKYQANKQTNTDQKFFGGSTAFKKGLLKEVRKKAVPN
;
A
#
# COMPACT_ATOMS: atom_id res chain seq x y z
N MET A 1 -26.54 -0.28 3.69
CA MET A 1 -25.41 -0.77 4.49
C MET A 1 -24.18 -0.05 3.97
N ARG A 2 -23.47 0.69 4.81
CA ARG A 2 -22.25 1.42 4.47
C ARG A 2 -21.06 0.59 4.92
N GLU A 3 -20.20 0.21 3.98
CA GLU A 3 -19.09 -0.71 4.24
C GLU A 3 -17.76 -0.06 3.90
N LEU A 4 -16.76 -0.26 4.75
CA LEU A 4 -15.40 0.20 4.53
C LEU A 4 -14.51 -0.99 4.18
N SER A 5 -13.78 -0.92 3.07
CA SER A 5 -12.66 -1.82 2.79
C SER A 5 -11.35 -1.23 3.30
N ILE A 6 -10.53 -2.04 3.94
CA ILE A 6 -9.14 -1.73 4.28
C ILE A 6 -8.24 -2.76 3.61
N PHE A 7 -7.46 -2.32 2.61
CA PHE A 7 -6.43 -3.12 1.97
C PHE A 7 -5.09 -2.84 2.61
N ILE A 8 -4.37 -3.90 2.96
CA ILE A 8 -3.14 -3.79 3.73
C ILE A 8 -1.99 -4.42 2.94
N ASP A 9 -0.90 -3.67 2.83
CA ASP A 9 0.36 -4.12 2.25
C ASP A 9 1.54 -3.74 3.15
N GLU A 10 2.64 -4.49 3.05
CA GLU A 10 3.79 -4.38 3.92
C GLU A 10 5.09 -4.34 3.13
N SER A 11 6.04 -3.52 3.60
CA SER A 11 7.41 -3.52 3.10
C SER A 11 8.37 -3.62 4.27
N GLY A 12 9.20 -4.64 4.27
CA GLY A 12 10.10 -4.95 5.38
C GLY A 12 10.46 -6.43 5.38
N SER A 13 11.41 -6.83 6.22
CA SER A 13 11.78 -8.23 6.42
C SER A 13 11.68 -8.63 7.90
N ASP A 14 11.22 -9.86 8.14
CA ASP A 14 11.20 -10.46 9.49
C ASP A 14 12.60 -10.61 10.10
N ASP A 15 13.65 -10.63 9.27
CA ASP A 15 15.04 -10.71 9.76
C ASP A 15 15.61 -9.37 10.25
N LEU A 16 14.81 -8.29 10.23
CA LEU A 16 15.15 -6.94 10.67
C LEU A 16 16.39 -6.34 10.00
N ARG A 17 16.85 -6.91 8.88
CA ARG A 17 18.01 -6.38 8.14
C ARG A 17 17.67 -5.08 7.44
N GLU A 18 16.40 -4.91 7.06
CA GLU A 18 15.93 -3.68 6.47
C GLU A 18 15.89 -2.55 7.50
N ARG A 19 16.15 -1.32 7.05
CA ARG A 19 16.23 -0.13 7.95
C ARG A 19 14.87 0.35 8.44
N TYR A 20 13.82 -0.03 7.72
CA TYR A 20 12.44 0.35 7.97
C TYR A 20 11.55 -0.86 7.80
N TYR A 21 10.46 -0.87 8.56
CA TYR A 21 9.31 -1.73 8.38
C TYR A 21 8.11 -0.83 8.16
N LEU A 22 7.34 -1.07 7.10
CA LEU A 22 6.19 -0.26 6.72
C LEU A 22 4.96 -1.13 6.64
N VAL A 23 3.84 -0.57 7.09
CA VAL A 23 2.50 -1.13 6.88
C VAL A 23 1.63 -0.02 6.30
N ALA A 24 1.08 -0.25 5.11
CA ALA A 24 0.21 0.67 4.41
C ALA A 24 -1.24 0.20 4.53
N PHE A 25 -2.13 1.06 4.99
CA PHE A 25 -3.57 0.86 4.98
C PHE A 25 -4.17 1.74 3.88
N VAL A 26 -4.89 1.12 2.94
CA VAL A 26 -5.68 1.81 1.92
C VAL A 26 -7.16 1.63 2.23
N PHE A 27 -7.86 2.75 2.38
CA PHE A 27 -9.26 2.81 2.77
C PHE A 27 -10.15 3.13 1.57
N HIS A 28 -11.27 2.43 1.46
CA HIS A 28 -12.27 2.68 0.42
C HIS A 28 -13.69 2.42 0.95
N GLU A 29 -14.59 3.39 0.81
CA GLU A 29 -16.02 3.24 1.12
C GLU A 29 -16.75 2.55 -0.06
N GLN A 30 -17.30 1.36 0.14
CA GLN A 30 -17.72 0.47 -0.97
C GLN A 30 -18.90 1.01 -1.80
N ASP A 31 -19.62 2.01 -1.30
CA ASP A 31 -20.69 2.70 -2.03
C ASP A 31 -20.16 3.67 -3.10
N ILE A 32 -18.87 4.00 -3.08
CA ILE A 32 -18.23 4.83 -4.11
C ILE A 32 -17.65 3.93 -5.21
N PRO A 33 -18.17 3.97 -6.45
CA PRO A 33 -17.76 3.03 -7.49
C PRO A 33 -16.33 3.28 -8.00
N ILE A 34 -15.63 2.19 -8.33
CA ILE A 34 -14.29 2.21 -8.96
C ILE A 34 -14.23 1.55 -10.34
N ALA A 35 -15.32 0.90 -10.75
CA ALA A 35 -15.38 0.13 -12.00
C ALA A 35 -14.99 0.96 -13.23
N GLU A 36 -15.55 2.16 -13.38
CA GLU A 36 -15.24 3.04 -14.51
C GLU A 36 -13.74 3.41 -14.59
N GLY A 37 -13.10 3.63 -13.44
CA GLY A 37 -11.67 3.92 -13.37
C GLY A 37 -10.81 2.72 -13.77
N ILE A 38 -11.22 1.53 -13.36
CA ILE A 38 -10.59 0.25 -13.73
C ILE A 38 -10.75 -0.01 -15.23
N GLU A 39 -11.96 0.09 -15.78
CA GLU A 39 -12.21 -0.13 -17.21
C GLU A 39 -11.40 0.82 -18.10
N LYS A 40 -11.28 2.09 -17.71
CA LYS A 40 -10.42 3.07 -18.42
C LYS A 40 -8.95 2.67 -18.36
N TYR A 41 -8.49 2.14 -17.23
CA TYR A 41 -7.12 1.66 -17.07
C TYR A 41 -6.84 0.44 -17.97
N GLU A 42 -7.70 -0.57 -17.89
CA GLU A 42 -7.55 -1.81 -18.67
C GLU A 42 -7.56 -1.51 -20.18
N ARG A 43 -8.47 -0.63 -20.61
CA ARG A 43 -8.51 -0.15 -21.99
C ARG A 43 -7.22 0.58 -22.38
N ALA A 44 -6.73 1.50 -21.55
CA ALA A 44 -5.50 2.24 -21.84
C ALA A 44 -4.25 1.33 -21.90
N VAL A 45 -4.22 0.25 -21.11
CA VAL A 45 -3.19 -0.79 -21.20
C VAL A 45 -3.29 -1.54 -22.54
N ALA A 46 -4.48 -2.00 -22.90
CA ALA A 46 -4.72 -2.72 -24.15
C ALA A 46 -4.39 -1.87 -25.39
N GLU A 47 -4.88 -0.62 -25.45
CA GLU A 47 -4.60 0.35 -26.52
C GLU A 47 -3.10 0.71 -26.61
N SER A 48 -2.35 0.53 -25.52
CA SER A 48 -0.90 0.73 -25.48
C SER A 48 -0.10 -0.44 -26.05
N GLY A 49 -0.76 -1.55 -26.42
CA GLY A 49 -0.11 -2.79 -26.85
C GLY A 49 0.62 -3.53 -25.73
N LEU A 50 0.29 -3.23 -24.46
CA LEU A 50 0.91 -3.83 -23.29
C LEU A 50 0.03 -4.95 -22.71
N PRO A 51 0.61 -5.98 -22.10
CA PRO A 51 -0.18 -7.01 -21.42
C PRO A 51 -0.83 -6.44 -20.15
N LEU A 52 -2.07 -6.82 -19.89
CA LEU A 52 -2.75 -6.53 -18.62
C LEU A 52 -2.25 -7.50 -17.56
N LEU A 53 -1.26 -7.06 -16.78
CA LEU A 53 -0.66 -7.80 -15.69
C LEU A 53 -1.01 -7.12 -14.36
N PRO A 54 -1.42 -7.86 -13.31
CA PRO A 54 -1.65 -7.30 -11.98
C PRO A 54 -0.45 -6.47 -11.51
N PHE A 55 -0.66 -5.25 -11.06
CA PHE A 55 0.46 -4.42 -10.61
C PHE A 55 1.09 -4.98 -9.33
N HIS A 56 2.42 -5.14 -9.34
CA HIS A 56 3.21 -5.40 -8.16
C HIS A 56 4.56 -4.69 -8.32
N ALA A 57 4.81 -3.69 -7.49
CA ALA A 57 5.80 -2.66 -7.75
C ALA A 57 7.23 -3.23 -7.79
N SER A 58 7.61 -4.08 -6.84
CA SER A 58 8.97 -4.62 -6.79
C SER A 58 9.29 -5.50 -8.01
N PRO A 59 8.46 -6.49 -8.39
CA PRO A 59 8.68 -7.23 -9.63
C PRO A 59 8.61 -6.37 -10.89
N LEU A 60 7.67 -5.42 -10.97
CA LEU A 60 7.55 -4.49 -12.09
C LEU A 60 8.81 -3.64 -12.25
N MET A 61 9.33 -3.10 -11.16
CA MET A 61 10.51 -2.24 -11.19
C MET A 61 11.80 -3.00 -11.51
N ASN A 62 11.89 -4.25 -11.07
CA ASN A 62 13.08 -5.08 -11.26
C ASN A 62 13.02 -6.00 -12.49
N GLY A 63 11.87 -6.10 -13.16
CA GLY A 63 11.69 -7.02 -14.30
C GLY A 63 11.72 -8.47 -13.85
N LYS A 64 10.95 -8.79 -12.80
CA LYS A 64 10.82 -10.13 -12.24
C LYS A 64 9.40 -10.67 -12.42
N ASP A 65 9.23 -11.95 -12.14
CA ASP A 65 7.95 -12.66 -12.17
C ASP A 65 7.25 -12.46 -13.50
N GLN A 66 5.98 -12.04 -13.49
CA GLN A 66 5.19 -11.77 -14.69
C GLN A 66 5.75 -10.65 -15.58
N PHE A 67 6.69 -9.83 -15.10
CA PHE A 67 7.30 -8.73 -15.85
C PHE A 67 8.68 -9.08 -16.43
N LYS A 68 9.14 -10.33 -16.30
CA LYS A 68 10.49 -10.75 -16.71
C LYS A 68 10.80 -10.55 -18.20
N ASP A 69 9.78 -10.67 -19.05
CA ASP A 69 9.91 -10.59 -20.51
C ASP A 69 9.70 -9.16 -21.03
N LEU A 70 9.44 -8.18 -20.15
CA LEU A 70 9.19 -6.79 -20.53
C LEU A 70 10.44 -5.91 -20.40
N GLY A 71 10.70 -5.12 -21.43
CA GLY A 71 11.73 -4.10 -21.44
C GLY A 71 11.45 -2.99 -20.41
N ILE A 72 12.50 -2.28 -20.00
CA ILE A 72 12.36 -1.20 -19.00
C ILE A 72 11.38 -0.10 -19.44
N SER A 73 11.31 0.19 -20.73
CA SER A 73 10.39 1.19 -21.28
C SER A 73 8.92 0.76 -21.13
N GLU A 74 8.62 -0.51 -21.38
CA GLU A 74 7.28 -1.09 -21.21
C GLU A 74 6.87 -1.10 -19.74
N ARG A 75 7.79 -1.53 -18.86
CA ARG A 75 7.56 -1.55 -17.40
C ARG A 75 7.32 -0.15 -16.83
N LYS A 76 8.03 0.87 -17.32
CA LYS A 76 7.76 2.28 -16.98
C LYS A 76 6.40 2.76 -17.49
N ARG A 77 5.97 2.30 -18.67
CA ARG A 77 4.66 2.64 -19.22
C ARG A 77 3.53 2.00 -18.43
N LEU A 78 3.65 0.72 -18.05
CA LEU A 78 2.73 0.05 -17.12
C LEU A 78 2.63 0.78 -15.79
N PHE A 79 3.78 1.14 -15.18
CA PHE A 79 3.81 1.93 -13.95
C PHE A 79 3.07 3.27 -14.11
N SER A 80 3.27 3.94 -15.24
CA SER A 80 2.64 5.24 -15.51
C SER A 80 1.13 5.12 -15.71
N LEU A 81 0.66 4.08 -16.41
CA LEU A 81 -0.77 3.80 -16.58
C LEU A 81 -1.43 3.49 -15.24
N PHE A 82 -0.79 2.65 -14.40
CA PHE A 82 -1.30 2.36 -13.07
C PHE A 82 -1.35 3.61 -12.19
N ARG A 83 -0.30 4.45 -12.23
CA ARG A 83 -0.29 5.75 -11.55
C ARG A 83 -1.48 6.61 -11.98
N VAL A 84 -1.82 6.65 -13.27
CA VAL A 84 -2.99 7.42 -13.75
C VAL A 84 -4.28 6.90 -13.11
N MET A 85 -4.50 5.59 -13.12
CA MET A 85 -5.65 4.95 -12.47
C MET A 85 -5.70 5.28 -10.98
N PHE A 86 -4.58 5.08 -10.28
CA PHE A 86 -4.44 5.34 -8.84
C PHE A 86 -4.91 6.76 -8.47
N ARG A 87 -4.57 7.79 -9.25
CA ARG A 87 -4.98 9.18 -8.98
C ARG A 87 -6.50 9.34 -8.91
N HIS A 88 -7.22 8.60 -9.73
CA HIS A 88 -8.67 8.67 -9.83
C HIS A 88 -9.39 7.74 -8.85
N LEU A 89 -8.68 6.82 -8.18
CA LEU A 89 -9.29 5.97 -7.16
C LEU A 89 -9.80 6.82 -5.97
N PRO A 90 -11.03 6.62 -5.51
CA PRO A 90 -11.62 7.30 -4.36
C PRO A 90 -11.15 6.66 -3.05
N ILE A 91 -9.84 6.71 -2.82
CA ILE A 91 -9.19 6.12 -1.64
C ILE A 91 -8.49 7.17 -0.81
N SER A 92 -8.37 6.88 0.48
CA SER A 92 -7.38 7.49 1.38
C SER A 92 -6.41 6.42 1.87
N TYR A 93 -5.28 6.83 2.45
CA TYR A 93 -4.33 5.87 3.02
C TYR A 93 -3.60 6.38 4.25
N LYS A 94 -3.12 5.45 5.08
CA LYS A 94 -2.18 5.70 6.18
C LYS A 94 -1.00 4.75 6.04
N VAL A 95 0.21 5.24 6.26
CA VAL A 95 1.41 4.38 6.36
C VAL A 95 2.00 4.51 7.74
N PHE A 96 2.19 3.37 8.40
CA PHE A 96 2.92 3.23 9.66
C PHE A 96 4.37 2.91 9.35
N VAL A 97 5.31 3.63 9.96
CA VAL A 97 6.75 3.52 9.64
C VAL A 97 7.55 3.23 10.90
N PHE A 98 8.07 2.01 10.99
CA PHE A 98 8.91 1.57 12.10
C PHE A 98 10.37 1.56 11.69
N LYS A 99 11.19 2.34 12.39
CA LYS A 99 12.66 2.33 12.20
C LYS A 99 13.24 1.13 12.92
N THR A 100 13.58 0.05 12.20
CA THR A 100 13.96 -1.25 12.78
C THR A 100 15.09 -1.15 13.81
N HIS A 101 16.11 -0.31 13.59
CA HIS A 101 17.21 -0.08 14.54
C HIS A 101 16.79 0.48 15.92
N ARG A 102 15.56 1.00 16.08
CA ARG A 102 15.02 1.42 17.39
C ARG A 102 14.52 0.23 18.22
N TYR A 103 14.43 -0.95 17.62
CA TYR A 103 13.87 -2.15 18.23
C TYR A 103 14.92 -3.25 18.23
N ARG A 104 14.94 -4.02 19.31
CA ARG A 104 15.88 -5.14 19.49
C ARG A 104 15.29 -6.47 19.03
N THR A 105 13.96 -6.56 18.93
CA THR A 105 13.25 -7.80 18.59
C THR A 105 12.01 -7.50 17.75
N LEU A 106 11.57 -8.49 16.95
CA LEU A 106 10.32 -8.43 16.20
C LEU A 106 9.12 -8.14 17.12
N LYS A 107 9.12 -8.71 18.33
CA LYS A 107 8.06 -8.47 19.32
C LYS A 107 7.92 -6.99 19.65
N GLN A 108 9.03 -6.25 19.78
CA GLN A 108 8.96 -4.82 20.07
C GLN A 108 8.37 -4.00 18.92
N ILE A 109 8.64 -4.40 17.67
CA ILE A 109 8.02 -3.79 16.49
C ILE A 109 6.53 -4.12 16.45
N ALA A 110 6.15 -5.39 16.67
CA ALA A 110 4.77 -5.82 16.76
C ALA A 110 3.99 -5.06 17.85
N ASP A 111 4.57 -4.86 19.04
CA ASP A 111 3.96 -4.10 20.13
C ASP A 111 3.82 -2.61 19.78
N ALA A 112 4.81 -2.01 19.12
CA ALA A 112 4.74 -0.62 18.66
C ALA A 112 3.68 -0.44 17.57
N MET A 113 3.65 -1.35 16.61
CA MET A 113 2.68 -1.37 15.54
C MET A 113 1.26 -1.51 16.05
N ARG A 114 1.04 -2.44 17.00
CA ARG A 114 -0.27 -2.59 17.63
C ARG A 114 -0.72 -1.28 18.27
N ARG A 115 0.15 -0.58 19.01
CA ARG A 115 -0.18 0.71 19.63
C ARG A 115 -0.53 1.76 18.59
N GLU A 116 0.33 1.97 17.60
CA GLU A 116 0.11 3.02 16.58
C GLU A 116 -1.16 2.78 15.75
N ILE A 117 -1.51 1.52 15.47
CA ILE A 117 -2.78 1.18 14.79
C ILE A 117 -3.98 1.47 15.69
N ILE A 118 -3.93 1.09 16.97
CA ILE A 118 -5.00 1.39 17.93
C ILE A 118 -5.21 2.89 18.06
N ASP A 119 -4.12 3.64 18.26
CA ASP A 119 -4.17 5.10 18.41
C ASP A 119 -4.78 5.74 17.16
N PHE A 120 -4.35 5.32 15.96
CA PHE A 120 -4.94 5.79 14.70
C PHE A 120 -6.44 5.51 14.59
N ILE A 121 -6.89 4.30 14.94
CA ILE A 121 -8.32 3.95 14.88
C ILE A 121 -9.10 4.79 15.90
N PHE A 122 -8.58 4.99 17.11
CA PHE A 122 -9.22 5.80 18.15
C PHE A 122 -9.31 7.28 17.80
N ASP A 123 -8.24 7.86 17.25
CA ASP A 123 -8.21 9.24 16.75
C ASP A 123 -9.24 9.47 15.63
N ASN A 124 -9.61 8.41 14.90
CA ASN A 124 -10.56 8.44 13.79
C ASN A 124 -11.84 7.63 14.08
N LEU A 125 -12.15 7.36 15.36
CA LEU A 125 -13.20 6.41 15.73
C LEU A 125 -14.58 6.85 15.24
N SER A 126 -14.85 8.17 15.27
CA SER A 126 -16.10 8.75 14.80
C SER A 126 -16.34 8.53 13.30
N TRP A 127 -15.29 8.39 12.50
CA TRP A 127 -15.39 8.02 11.09
C TRP A 127 -15.61 6.52 10.91
N PHE A 128 -14.85 5.68 11.63
CA PHE A 128 -15.03 4.22 11.60
C PHE A 128 -16.44 3.78 12.04
N GLN A 129 -17.04 4.46 13.02
CA GLN A 129 -18.39 4.17 13.52
C GLN A 129 -19.52 4.51 12.53
N GLN A 130 -19.22 5.17 11.40
CA GLN A 130 -20.21 5.44 10.36
C GLN A 130 -20.48 4.24 9.45
N PHE A 131 -19.66 3.18 9.57
CA PHE A 131 -19.76 1.98 8.73
C PHE A 131 -20.39 0.84 9.52
N ASP A 132 -21.29 0.12 8.87
CA ASP A 132 -21.92 -1.08 9.42
C ASP A 132 -20.93 -2.25 9.47
N ALA A 133 -19.99 -2.29 8.53
CA ALA A 133 -18.93 -3.29 8.47
C ALA A 133 -17.61 -2.71 7.95
N VAL A 134 -16.51 -3.19 8.52
CA VAL A 134 -15.13 -2.92 8.12
C VAL A 134 -14.51 -4.23 7.64
N LYS A 135 -14.26 -4.32 6.33
CA LYS A 135 -13.69 -5.50 5.67
C LYS A 135 -12.18 -5.34 5.54
N ILE A 136 -11.43 -6.24 6.15
CA ILE A 136 -9.96 -6.24 6.14
C ILE A 136 -9.46 -7.23 5.09
N TYR A 137 -8.72 -6.71 4.11
CA TYR A 137 -8.08 -7.47 3.04
C TYR A 137 -6.58 -7.45 3.26
N TYR A 138 -6.05 -8.60 3.68
CA TYR A 138 -4.63 -8.77 3.97
C TYR A 138 -4.19 -10.19 3.63
N ASP A 139 -3.04 -10.33 2.96
CA ASP A 139 -2.56 -11.62 2.43
C ASP A 139 -1.84 -12.48 3.48
N GLY A 140 -1.65 -11.94 4.68
CA GLY A 140 -1.05 -12.66 5.79
C GLY A 140 0.48 -12.69 5.77
N GLY A 141 1.14 -11.83 4.97
CA GLY A 141 2.58 -11.74 4.75
C GLY A 141 3.47 -12.28 5.89
N GLN A 142 3.91 -11.42 6.81
CA GLN A 142 4.83 -11.80 7.88
C GLN A 142 4.09 -12.16 9.17
N GLY A 143 4.28 -13.39 9.65
CA GLY A 143 3.43 -13.98 10.69
C GLY A 143 3.41 -13.23 12.04
N SER A 144 4.52 -12.58 12.43
CA SER A 144 4.57 -11.79 13.67
C SER A 144 3.77 -10.48 13.56
N VAL A 145 3.72 -9.91 12.36
CA VAL A 145 3.07 -8.64 12.06
C VAL A 145 1.58 -8.84 11.80
N SER A 146 1.19 -9.90 11.10
CA SER A 146 -0.20 -10.33 10.94
C SER A 146 -0.92 -10.45 12.30
N SER A 147 -0.27 -11.04 13.31
CA SER A 147 -0.86 -11.17 14.65
C SER A 147 -1.05 -9.82 15.35
N ALA A 148 -0.09 -8.89 15.20
CA ALA A 148 -0.17 -7.56 15.81
C ALA A 148 -1.30 -6.74 15.20
N LEU A 149 -1.41 -6.80 13.86
CA LEU A 149 -2.45 -6.15 13.08
C LEU A 149 -3.86 -6.60 13.51
N HIS A 150 -4.13 -7.91 13.49
CA HIS A 150 -5.44 -8.44 13.88
C HIS A 150 -5.78 -8.08 15.33
N LYS A 151 -4.83 -8.20 16.25
CA LYS A 151 -5.03 -7.83 17.67
C LYS A 151 -5.31 -6.34 17.85
N ALA A 152 -4.75 -5.47 17.02
CA ALA A 152 -5.02 -4.04 17.07
C ALA A 152 -6.43 -3.73 16.59
N ILE A 153 -6.81 -4.28 15.43
CA ILE A 153 -8.13 -4.07 14.82
C ILE A 153 -9.24 -4.65 15.70
N ASP A 154 -9.11 -5.90 16.17
CA ASP A 154 -10.09 -6.56 17.03
C ASP A 154 -10.25 -5.89 18.40
N TYR A 155 -9.20 -5.18 18.85
CA TYR A 155 -9.26 -4.40 20.08
C TYR A 155 -9.97 -3.06 19.86
N ALA A 156 -9.68 -2.39 18.75
CA ALA A 156 -10.16 -1.03 18.51
C ALA A 156 -11.58 -0.99 17.90
N LEU A 157 -11.97 -2.01 17.13
CA LEU A 157 -13.26 -2.11 16.47
C LEU A 157 -14.12 -3.23 17.05
N ALA A 158 -15.44 -3.06 17.01
CA ALA A 158 -16.37 -4.08 17.50
C ALA A 158 -16.27 -5.36 16.65
N LYS A 159 -16.19 -6.53 17.32
CA LYS A 159 -15.98 -7.84 16.66
C LYS A 159 -17.00 -8.19 15.58
N ASN A 160 -18.24 -7.74 15.73
CA ASN A 160 -19.32 -7.98 14.76
C ASN A 160 -19.26 -7.04 13.54
N ALA A 161 -18.46 -5.98 13.60
CA ALA A 161 -18.25 -5.06 12.48
C ALA A 161 -17.06 -5.48 11.60
N VAL A 162 -16.10 -6.25 12.12
CA VAL A 162 -14.87 -6.60 11.38
C VAL A 162 -15.04 -7.91 10.61
N ILE A 163 -14.75 -7.88 9.31
CA ILE A 163 -14.81 -9.06 8.43
C ILE A 163 -13.44 -9.24 7.76
N TYR A 164 -12.73 -10.30 8.12
CA TYR A 164 -11.47 -10.64 7.47
C TYR A 164 -11.72 -11.36 6.13
N LYS A 165 -11.03 -10.92 5.08
CA LYS A 165 -11.07 -11.49 3.74
C LYS A 165 -9.66 -11.93 3.33
N PRO A 166 -9.46 -13.18 2.89
CA PRO A 166 -8.22 -13.55 2.24
C PRO A 166 -8.06 -12.70 0.97
N THR A 167 -6.84 -12.30 0.68
CA THR A 167 -6.51 -11.58 -0.55
C THR A 167 -5.13 -12.02 -1.03
N THR A 168 -4.92 -11.96 -2.33
CA THR A 168 -3.59 -11.87 -2.93
C THR A 168 -3.49 -10.55 -3.69
N SER A 169 -2.26 -10.10 -4.00
CA SER A 169 -2.05 -8.86 -4.75
C SER A 169 -2.69 -8.89 -6.15
N SER A 170 -2.91 -10.07 -6.71
CA SER A 170 -3.59 -10.26 -8.01
C SER A 170 -5.12 -10.16 -7.96
N ASP A 171 -5.74 -10.33 -6.79
CA ASP A 171 -7.21 -10.47 -6.70
C ASP A 171 -7.95 -9.12 -6.77
N TYR A 172 -7.29 -8.02 -6.36
CA TYR A 172 -7.93 -6.71 -6.25
C TYR A 172 -7.02 -5.55 -6.66
N TYR A 173 -7.53 -4.64 -7.50
CA TYR A 173 -6.83 -3.39 -7.83
C TYR A 173 -6.52 -2.51 -6.61
N LEU A 174 -7.30 -2.62 -5.54
CA LEU A 174 -7.06 -1.92 -4.29
C LEU A 174 -5.92 -2.54 -3.46
N ALA A 175 -5.70 -3.86 -3.56
CA ALA A 175 -4.50 -4.50 -3.01
C ALA A 175 -3.25 -4.00 -3.75
N GLN A 176 -3.33 -3.90 -5.08
CA GLN A 176 -2.27 -3.31 -5.90
C GLN A 176 -2.03 -1.83 -5.56
N ALA A 177 -3.09 -1.08 -5.19
CA ALA A 177 -2.96 0.30 -4.72
C ALA A 177 -2.25 0.38 -3.35
N ALA A 178 -2.46 -0.60 -2.47
CA ALA A 178 -1.72 -0.70 -1.20
C ALA A 178 -0.23 -0.96 -1.44
N ASP A 179 0.13 -1.92 -2.30
CA ASP A 179 1.52 -2.17 -2.74
C ASP A 179 2.17 -0.93 -3.37
N TYR A 180 1.43 -0.21 -4.20
CA TYR A 180 1.88 1.05 -4.79
C TYR A 180 2.19 2.10 -3.73
N VAL A 181 1.26 2.35 -2.80
CA VAL A 181 1.44 3.32 -1.70
C VAL A 181 2.64 2.94 -0.84
N CYS A 182 2.72 1.68 -0.43
CA CYS A 182 3.79 1.15 0.40
C CYS A 182 5.16 1.37 -0.27
N THR A 183 5.27 1.04 -1.56
CA THR A 183 6.50 1.22 -2.34
C THR A 183 6.90 2.68 -2.48
N ILE A 184 5.95 3.59 -2.74
CA ILE A 184 6.25 5.03 -2.89
C ILE A 184 6.71 5.63 -1.57
N GLU A 185 6.04 5.33 -0.46
CA GLU A 185 6.44 5.85 0.86
C GLU A 185 7.79 5.26 1.30
N PHE A 186 8.03 3.96 1.06
CA PHE A 186 9.33 3.35 1.34
C PHE A 186 10.44 3.99 0.51
N THR A 187 10.17 4.28 -0.76
CA THR A 187 11.09 4.99 -1.64
C THR A 187 11.39 6.40 -1.16
N SER A 188 10.41 7.12 -0.61
CA SER A 188 10.64 8.40 0.05
C SER A 188 11.65 8.27 1.19
N LEU A 189 11.51 7.26 2.05
CA LEU A 189 12.45 7.02 3.16
C LEU A 189 13.86 6.69 2.66
N LYS A 190 13.98 5.91 1.58
CA LYS A 190 15.28 5.63 0.92
C LYS A 190 15.93 6.91 0.42
N TYR A 191 15.22 7.78 -0.29
CA TYR A 191 15.75 9.08 -0.74
C TYR A 191 16.11 10.02 0.42
N GLN A 192 15.33 10.03 1.50
CA GLN A 192 15.65 10.83 2.70
C GLN A 192 16.94 10.36 3.38
N ALA A 193 17.20 9.05 3.37
CA ALA A 193 18.40 8.46 3.94
C ALA A 193 19.60 8.41 2.98
N ASN A 194 19.47 8.92 1.74
CA ASN A 194 20.43 8.73 0.65
C ASN A 194 20.79 7.25 0.40
N LYS A 195 19.78 6.38 0.44
CA LYS A 195 19.86 4.92 0.24
C LYS A 195 18.99 4.41 -0.91
N GLN A 196 18.60 5.29 -1.83
CA GLN A 196 17.91 4.88 -3.06
C GLN A 196 18.79 3.94 -3.89
N THR A 197 18.17 2.93 -4.50
CA THR A 197 18.83 1.97 -5.38
C THR A 197 18.96 2.54 -6.80
N ASN A 198 19.76 1.86 -7.65
CA ASN A 198 19.80 2.18 -9.08
C ASN A 198 18.44 2.00 -9.75
N THR A 199 17.64 1.01 -9.31
CA THR A 199 16.28 0.79 -9.82
C THR A 199 15.37 1.97 -9.45
N ASP A 200 15.44 2.47 -8.21
CA ASP A 200 14.67 3.63 -7.77
C ASP A 200 15.00 4.86 -8.64
N GLN A 201 16.28 5.14 -8.87
CA GLN A 201 16.70 6.26 -9.72
C GLN A 201 16.24 6.09 -11.18
N LYS A 202 16.29 4.87 -11.72
CA LYS A 202 15.80 4.57 -13.07
C LYS A 202 14.31 4.85 -13.21
N PHE A 203 13.49 4.50 -12.22
CA PHE A 203 12.03 4.67 -12.27
C PHE A 203 11.57 6.08 -11.88
N PHE A 204 12.23 6.69 -10.90
CA PHE A 204 11.72 7.89 -10.24
C PHE A 204 12.60 9.13 -10.43
N GLY A 205 13.77 8.98 -11.03
CA GLY A 205 14.72 10.06 -11.24
C GLY A 205 15.37 10.54 -9.93
N GLY A 206 15.68 11.84 -9.87
CA GLY A 206 16.30 12.45 -8.69
C GLY A 206 15.30 12.71 -7.56
N SER A 207 15.80 12.77 -6.32
CA SER A 207 15.01 13.00 -5.09
C SER A 207 14.06 14.20 -5.21
N THR A 208 14.51 15.31 -5.79
CA THR A 208 13.69 16.52 -5.98
C THR A 208 12.53 16.29 -6.94
N ALA A 209 12.76 15.62 -8.07
CA ALA A 209 11.73 15.34 -9.06
C ALA A 209 10.70 14.35 -8.49
N PHE A 210 11.16 13.30 -7.82
CA PHE A 210 10.31 12.34 -7.12
C PHE A 210 9.41 13.02 -6.08
N LYS A 211 9.99 13.88 -5.21
CA LYS A 211 9.26 14.61 -4.17
C LYS A 211 8.21 15.57 -4.74
N LYS A 212 8.57 16.38 -5.73
CA LYS A 212 7.67 17.39 -6.32
C LYS A 212 6.60 16.80 -7.24
N GLY A 213 6.86 15.63 -7.82
CA GLY A 213 5.95 14.92 -8.72
C GLY A 213 5.22 13.79 -8.01
N LEU A 214 5.76 12.58 -8.16
CA LEU A 214 5.12 11.31 -7.77
C LEU A 214 4.69 11.29 -6.30
N LEU A 215 5.61 11.62 -5.37
CA LEU A 215 5.30 11.58 -3.95
C LEU A 215 4.24 12.59 -3.54
N LYS A 216 4.33 13.83 -4.06
CA LYS A 216 3.31 14.87 -3.82
C LYS A 216 1.93 14.41 -4.28
N GLU A 217 1.87 13.73 -5.41
CA GLU A 217 0.61 13.26 -5.98
C GLU A 217 -0.01 12.12 -5.18
N VAL A 218 0.80 11.15 -4.74
CA VAL A 218 0.35 10.07 -3.85
C VAL A 218 -0.15 10.66 -2.53
N ARG A 219 0.62 11.53 -1.88
CA ARG A 219 0.28 12.13 -0.58
C ARG A 219 -0.96 13.02 -0.56
N LYS A 220 -1.54 13.38 -1.72
CA LYS A 220 -2.88 14.00 -1.75
C LYS A 220 -3.96 13.08 -1.18
N LYS A 221 -3.72 11.77 -1.14
CA LYS A 221 -4.62 10.76 -0.60
C LYS A 221 -4.24 10.31 0.81
N ALA A 222 -3.17 10.85 1.40
CA ALA A 222 -2.80 10.51 2.76
C ALA A 222 -3.84 11.07 3.74
N VAL A 223 -4.25 10.26 4.72
CA VAL A 223 -5.00 10.77 5.87
C VAL A 223 -4.12 11.79 6.60
N PRO A 224 -4.61 13.01 6.88
CA PRO A 224 -3.86 13.99 7.65
C PRO A 224 -3.41 13.41 8.99
N ASN A 225 -2.20 13.79 9.43
CA ASN A 225 -1.75 13.47 10.78
C ASN A 225 -2.38 14.42 11.80
#